data_AF-A0A376RL15-F1
#
_entry.id   AF-A0A376RL15-F1
#
_cell.length_a   1.000
_cell.length_b   1.000
_cell.length_c   1.000
_cell.angle_alpha   90.00
_cell.angle_beta   90.00
_cell.angle_gamma   90.00
#
_symmetry.space_group_name_H-M   'P 1'
#
loop_
_entity.id
_entity.type
_entity.pdbx_description
1 polymer ?
#
loop_
_entity_poly.entity_id
_entity_poly.type
_entity_poly.pdbx_seq_one_letter_code
_entity_poly.pdbx_strand_id
1 'polypeptide(L)'
;MKAFLAHARSISLSRNAFMNGNIRAVNQSTVIIGGDTVFTDKNDGTGNDVISVEGKSAAAGTSSYTGHITLEQKSALDIRNNFRGGITSEDSHINVSSSSVLFSEASSFINSSLNIHKGEALTVQGGLFTSGSIDIGDAFLLLTGTPVNSDDAAFLPTINMADGGFKLMSDSSVLKARDQASVVGDIISDKQATISFGTESGKEGILSEKASRGLAVGLLSGFNTAYRGAIHAPSASATVNNTWWQLTGDSSLRSLKIPEV
;
A
#
# COMPACT_ATOMS: atom_id res chain seq x y z
N MET A 1 5.83 22.17 -0.52
CA MET A 1 4.54 22.90 -0.38
C MET A 1 3.86 22.41 0.89
N LYS A 2 3.14 23.24 1.66
CA LYS A 2 2.48 22.76 2.89
C LYS A 2 1.25 21.90 2.59
N ALA A 3 0.35 22.37 1.72
CA ALA A 3 -0.81 21.62 1.23
C ALA A 3 -1.28 22.16 -0.13
N PHE A 4 -1.80 21.28 -0.99
CA PHE A 4 -2.49 21.61 -2.24
C PHE A 4 -3.96 21.16 -2.15
N LEU A 5 -4.90 22.02 -2.54
CA LEU A 5 -6.33 21.70 -2.56
C LEU A 5 -6.81 21.48 -4.00
N ALA A 6 -7.31 20.30 -4.32
CA ALA A 6 -8.07 19.97 -5.53
C ALA A 6 -9.56 20.05 -5.24
N HIS A 7 -10.31 20.74 -6.10
CA HIS A 7 -11.77 20.82 -6.01
C HIS A 7 -12.34 20.70 -7.41
N ALA A 8 -13.08 19.61 -7.69
CA ALA A 8 -13.67 19.30 -8.99
C ALA A 8 -12.69 19.42 -10.19
N ARG A 9 -11.45 18.93 -10.04
CA ARG A 9 -10.42 19.00 -11.08
C ARG A 9 -9.43 17.85 -11.03
N SER A 10 -8.73 17.65 -12.14
CA SER A 10 -7.62 16.70 -12.22
C SER A 10 -6.29 17.39 -11.92
N ILE A 11 -5.48 16.79 -11.06
CA ILE A 11 -4.07 17.15 -10.84
C ILE A 11 -3.22 16.01 -11.37
N SER A 12 -2.18 16.34 -12.13
CA SER A 12 -1.21 15.36 -12.61
C SER A 12 0.20 15.78 -12.20
N LEU A 13 0.92 14.90 -11.51
CA LEU A 13 2.36 14.97 -11.34
C LEU A 13 2.99 14.12 -12.44
N SER A 14 3.46 14.77 -13.52
CA SER A 14 4.00 14.08 -14.69
C SER A 14 5.52 13.83 -14.56
N ARG A 15 6.13 13.22 -15.59
CA ARG A 15 7.56 12.85 -15.61
C ARG A 15 8.51 13.97 -15.13
N ASN A 16 9.62 13.56 -14.52
CA ASN A 16 10.70 14.45 -14.06
C ASN A 16 10.30 15.48 -12.98
N ALA A 17 9.12 15.34 -12.36
CA ALA A 17 8.65 16.22 -11.30
C ALA A 17 8.75 15.57 -9.91
N PHE A 18 9.12 16.38 -8.92
CA PHE A 18 9.21 15.97 -7.51
C PHE A 18 8.29 16.84 -6.68
N MET A 19 7.32 16.23 -5.99
CA MET A 19 6.39 16.94 -5.13
C MET A 19 6.56 16.49 -3.69
N ASN A 20 6.84 17.45 -2.81
CA ASN A 20 6.75 17.26 -1.37
C ASN A 20 5.63 18.15 -0.81
N GLY A 21 4.62 17.53 -0.21
CA GLY A 21 3.51 18.24 0.43
C GLY A 21 2.20 17.45 0.39
N ASN A 22 1.26 17.88 1.22
CA ASN A 22 -0.03 17.21 1.32
C ASN A 22 -0.95 17.60 0.16
N ILE A 23 -1.82 16.69 -0.26
CA ILE A 23 -2.88 16.95 -1.24
C ILE A 23 -4.21 16.67 -0.57
N ARG A 24 -5.18 17.57 -0.72
CA ARG A 24 -6.57 17.29 -0.39
C ARG A 24 -7.38 17.38 -1.69
N ALA A 25 -8.03 16.30 -2.09
CA ALA A 25 -8.86 16.21 -3.28
C ALA A 25 -10.29 15.89 -2.90
N VAL A 26 -11.21 16.77 -3.30
CA VAL A 26 -12.64 16.67 -2.99
C VAL A 26 -13.49 16.84 -4.23
N ASN A 27 -14.75 16.43 -4.16
CA ASN A 27 -15.77 16.64 -5.19
C ASN A 27 -15.38 16.03 -6.54
N GLN A 28 -15.20 14.72 -6.59
CA GLN A 28 -14.84 13.99 -7.81
C GLN A 28 -13.53 14.48 -8.45
N SER A 29 -12.58 14.96 -7.64
CA SER A 29 -11.25 15.32 -8.13
C SER A 29 -10.44 14.07 -8.43
N THR A 30 -9.53 14.15 -9.40
CA THR A 30 -8.60 13.04 -9.70
C THR A 30 -7.17 13.49 -9.45
N VAL A 31 -6.42 12.73 -8.68
CA VAL A 31 -4.97 12.93 -8.49
C VAL A 31 -4.24 11.82 -9.23
N ILE A 32 -3.31 12.19 -10.11
CA ILE A 32 -2.50 11.24 -10.88
C ILE A 32 -1.04 11.47 -10.53
N ILE A 33 -0.40 10.48 -9.93
CA ILE A 33 1.06 10.46 -9.72
C ILE A 33 1.66 9.65 -10.86
N GLY A 34 2.47 10.27 -11.72
CA GLY A 34 2.97 9.66 -12.96
C GLY A 34 2.04 9.83 -14.15
N GLY A 35 1.43 11.01 -14.32
CA GLY A 35 0.63 11.28 -15.52
C GLY A 35 1.50 11.46 -16.77
N ASP A 36 0.90 11.23 -17.93
CA ASP A 36 1.56 11.28 -19.23
C ASP A 36 1.30 12.59 -19.99
N THR A 37 0.29 13.36 -19.61
CA THR A 37 0.05 14.69 -20.18
C THR A 37 1.10 15.67 -19.67
N VAL A 38 1.80 16.32 -20.60
CA VAL A 38 2.81 17.36 -20.33
C VAL A 38 2.56 18.55 -21.25
N PHE A 39 3.16 19.70 -20.90
CA PHE A 39 3.08 20.92 -21.70
C PHE A 39 4.48 21.44 -21.98
N THR A 40 4.68 21.92 -23.20
CA THR A 40 5.87 22.68 -23.61
C THR A 40 5.44 24.08 -24.02
N ASP A 41 6.30 25.07 -23.82
CA ASP A 41 6.14 26.39 -24.42
C ASP A 41 6.88 26.43 -25.76
N LYS A 42 6.18 26.74 -26.86
CA LYS A 42 6.80 26.86 -28.19
C LYS A 42 7.84 27.99 -28.24
N ASN A 43 7.70 28.99 -27.36
CA ASN A 43 8.58 30.13 -27.23
C ASN A 43 9.58 29.99 -26.08
N ASP A 44 9.73 28.80 -25.49
CA ASP A 44 10.64 28.57 -24.36
C ASP A 44 12.07 29.04 -24.70
N GLY A 45 12.70 29.73 -23.75
CA GLY A 45 14.03 30.32 -23.91
C GLY A 45 14.12 31.57 -24.80
N THR A 46 13.02 32.07 -25.38
CA THR A 46 13.06 33.27 -26.25
C THR A 46 12.67 34.58 -25.55
N GLY A 47 11.99 34.51 -24.41
CA GLY A 47 11.46 35.68 -23.69
C GLY A 47 10.16 36.26 -24.25
N ASN A 48 9.57 35.63 -25.27
CA ASN A 48 8.25 35.98 -25.80
C ASN A 48 7.11 35.37 -24.95
N ASP A 49 5.88 35.77 -25.23
CA ASP A 49 4.69 35.23 -24.57
C ASP A 49 4.57 33.71 -24.73
N VAL A 50 4.04 33.06 -23.69
CA VAL A 50 3.87 31.61 -23.63
C VAL A 50 2.90 31.11 -24.70
N ILE A 51 3.33 30.12 -25.48
CA ILE A 51 2.47 29.36 -26.39
C ILE A 51 2.47 27.90 -25.93
N SER A 52 1.48 27.57 -25.11
CA SER A 52 1.32 26.23 -24.52
C SER A 52 0.97 25.20 -25.59
N VAL A 53 1.73 24.11 -25.63
CA VAL A 53 1.49 22.94 -26.48
C VAL A 53 1.36 21.71 -25.59
N GLU A 54 0.18 21.11 -25.58
CA GLU A 54 -0.06 19.83 -24.89
C GLU A 54 0.57 18.67 -25.66
N GLY A 55 1.16 17.72 -24.93
CA GLY A 55 1.71 16.50 -25.49
C GLY A 55 1.63 15.32 -24.53
N LYS A 56 2.01 14.14 -25.04
CA LYS A 56 2.12 12.90 -24.26
C LYS A 56 3.57 12.52 -24.06
N SER A 57 3.97 12.30 -22.82
CA SER A 57 5.31 11.92 -22.44
C SER A 57 5.28 11.13 -21.12
N ALA A 58 5.37 9.81 -21.22
CA ALA A 58 5.42 8.92 -20.07
C ALA A 58 6.86 8.49 -19.76
N ALA A 59 7.21 8.47 -18.48
CA ALA A 59 8.48 7.90 -18.02
C ALA A 59 8.33 7.32 -16.60
N ALA A 60 8.21 5.99 -16.53
CA ALA A 60 8.09 5.25 -15.27
C ALA A 60 9.28 5.53 -14.35
N GLY A 61 9.03 5.65 -13.05
CA GLY A 61 10.05 5.91 -12.03
C GLY A 61 10.65 7.31 -12.00
N THR A 62 10.22 8.24 -12.87
CA THR A 62 10.83 9.59 -12.97
C THR A 62 10.09 10.70 -12.21
N SER A 63 8.88 10.44 -11.72
CA SER A 63 8.11 11.41 -10.93
C SER A 63 7.92 10.90 -9.52
N SER A 64 8.20 11.72 -8.51
CA SER A 64 8.15 11.28 -7.12
C SER A 64 7.25 12.16 -6.27
N TYR A 65 6.33 11.52 -5.56
CA TYR A 65 5.48 12.17 -4.57
C TYR A 65 5.86 11.74 -3.15
N THR A 66 6.01 12.72 -2.27
CA THR A 66 6.15 12.52 -0.82
C THR A 66 5.18 13.40 -0.06
N GLY A 67 4.31 12.81 0.76
CA GLY A 67 3.35 13.54 1.60
C GLY A 67 2.09 12.74 1.90
N HIS A 68 1.07 13.41 2.43
CA HIS A 68 -0.21 12.78 2.73
C HIS A 68 -1.30 13.21 1.75
N ILE A 69 -2.07 12.26 1.21
CA ILE A 69 -3.22 12.53 0.34
C ILE A 69 -4.53 12.28 1.07
N THR A 70 -5.40 13.28 1.12
CA THR A 70 -6.79 13.17 1.58
C THR A 70 -7.72 13.14 0.37
N LEU A 71 -8.58 12.13 0.27
CA LEU A 71 -9.58 11.94 -0.79
C LEU A 71 -10.98 11.92 -0.18
N GLU A 72 -11.89 12.75 -0.70
CA GLU A 72 -13.27 12.80 -0.24
C GLU A 72 -14.23 12.92 -1.42
N GLN A 73 -15.49 12.51 -1.22
CA GLN A 73 -16.61 12.80 -2.13
C GLN A 73 -16.37 12.32 -3.56
N LYS A 74 -16.19 11.00 -3.72
CA LYS A 74 -16.00 10.31 -5.02
C LYS A 74 -14.75 10.73 -5.76
N SER A 75 -13.73 11.19 -5.04
CA SER A 75 -12.44 11.51 -5.64
C SER A 75 -11.66 10.24 -5.99
N ALA A 76 -10.61 10.39 -6.80
CA ALA A 76 -9.80 9.28 -7.26
C ALA A 76 -8.30 9.59 -7.12
N LEU A 77 -7.51 8.55 -6.86
CA LEU A 77 -6.05 8.59 -6.87
C LEU A 77 -5.50 7.44 -7.71
N ASP A 78 -4.73 7.79 -8.73
CA ASP A 78 -3.96 6.83 -9.52
C ASP A 78 -2.46 7.00 -9.22
N ILE A 79 -1.85 5.96 -8.66
CA ILE A 79 -0.42 5.93 -8.33
C ILE A 79 0.31 5.11 -9.39
N ARG A 80 0.93 5.82 -10.34
CA ARG A 80 1.62 5.24 -11.52
C ARG A 80 3.14 5.46 -11.49
N ASN A 81 3.66 5.99 -10.38
CA ASN A 81 5.09 6.27 -10.21
C ASN A 81 5.50 6.21 -8.73
N ASN A 82 6.65 6.78 -8.39
CA ASN A 82 7.18 6.72 -7.02
C ASN A 82 6.25 7.46 -6.06
N PHE A 83 5.79 6.75 -5.03
CA PHE A 83 4.93 7.31 -3.98
C PHE A 83 5.46 6.91 -2.62
N ARG A 84 5.59 7.88 -1.73
CA ARG A 84 5.93 7.66 -0.31
C ARG A 84 5.06 8.53 0.58
N GLY A 85 4.19 7.95 1.38
CA GLY A 85 3.24 8.76 2.15
C GLY A 85 2.19 8.00 2.91
N GLY A 86 1.10 8.69 3.21
CA GLY A 86 -0.14 8.10 3.73
C GLY A 86 -1.34 8.58 2.93
N ILE A 87 -2.46 7.86 3.08
CA ILE A 87 -3.71 8.19 2.41
C ILE A 87 -4.85 8.16 3.41
N THR A 88 -5.64 9.23 3.49
CA THR A 88 -6.95 9.21 4.16
C THR A 88 -8.02 9.33 3.10
N SER A 89 -8.89 8.34 2.98
CA SER A 89 -9.88 8.26 1.91
C SER A 89 -11.26 7.99 2.46
N GLU A 90 -12.22 8.81 2.06
CA GLU A 90 -13.65 8.64 2.34
C GLU A 90 -14.44 8.68 1.02
N ASP A 91 -15.28 7.68 0.79
CA ASP A 91 -16.13 7.54 -0.40
C ASP A 91 -15.36 7.72 -1.72
N SER A 92 -14.18 7.11 -1.87
CA SER A 92 -13.25 7.40 -2.98
C SER A 92 -12.55 6.14 -3.50
N HIS A 93 -11.80 6.26 -4.60
CA HIS A 93 -11.15 5.12 -5.27
C HIS A 93 -9.65 5.33 -5.45
N ILE A 94 -8.87 4.30 -5.12
CA ILE A 94 -7.41 4.31 -5.25
C ILE A 94 -6.97 3.15 -6.13
N ASN A 95 -6.12 3.45 -7.11
CA ASN A 95 -5.47 2.48 -7.97
C ASN A 95 -3.96 2.59 -7.83
N VAL A 96 -3.31 1.45 -7.66
CA VAL A 96 -1.84 1.32 -7.65
C VAL A 96 -1.42 0.59 -8.92
N SER A 97 -0.69 1.28 -9.77
CA SER A 97 -0.07 0.77 -11.01
C SER A 97 1.41 1.17 -11.07
N SER A 98 2.13 0.98 -9.95
CA SER A 98 3.55 1.30 -9.81
C SER A 98 4.24 0.29 -8.88
N SER A 99 5.47 -0.08 -9.22
CA SER A 99 6.32 -0.98 -8.44
C SER A 99 7.08 -0.26 -7.33
N SER A 100 6.93 1.06 -7.22
CA SER A 100 7.59 1.91 -6.21
C SER A 100 6.57 2.66 -5.37
N VAL A 101 5.74 1.93 -4.63
CA VAL A 101 4.72 2.53 -3.74
C VAL A 101 4.93 2.08 -2.31
N LEU A 102 5.12 3.08 -1.45
CA LEU A 102 5.34 2.91 -0.02
C LEU A 102 4.35 3.75 0.78
N PHE A 103 3.45 3.07 1.50
CA PHE A 103 2.66 3.71 2.55
C PHE A 103 3.50 3.79 3.82
N SER A 104 4.35 4.82 3.91
CA SER A 104 5.22 5.08 5.05
C SER A 104 4.50 5.72 6.24
N GLU A 105 3.31 6.26 6.01
CA GLU A 105 2.44 6.83 7.05
C GLU A 105 1.13 6.03 7.13
N ALA A 106 0.41 6.21 8.23
CA ALA A 106 -0.88 5.55 8.43
C ALA A 106 -1.84 5.87 7.28
N SER A 107 -2.56 4.85 6.81
CA SER A 107 -3.54 4.98 5.74
C SER A 107 -4.91 4.45 6.14
N SER A 108 -5.97 5.14 5.76
CA SER A 108 -7.36 4.82 6.09
C SER A 108 -8.24 4.91 4.84
N PHE A 109 -9.09 3.91 4.64
CA PHE A 109 -9.99 3.78 3.49
C PHE A 109 -11.40 3.45 3.96
N ILE A 110 -12.19 4.49 4.22
CA ILE A 110 -13.60 4.39 4.63
C ILE A 110 -14.49 4.43 3.40
N ASN A 111 -15.30 3.39 3.22
CA ASN A 111 -16.16 3.22 2.03
C ASN A 111 -15.41 3.52 0.72
N SER A 112 -14.14 3.10 0.68
CA SER A 112 -13.20 3.41 -0.40
C SER A 112 -12.55 2.12 -0.87
N SER A 113 -12.21 2.05 -2.16
CA SER A 113 -11.54 0.88 -2.73
C SER A 113 -10.03 1.11 -2.86
N LEU A 114 -9.24 0.09 -2.51
CA LEU A 114 -7.81 0.03 -2.82
C LEU A 114 -7.54 -1.15 -3.76
N ASN A 115 -7.16 -0.84 -5.00
CA ASN A 115 -6.89 -1.82 -6.05
C ASN A 115 -5.40 -1.80 -6.42
N ILE A 116 -4.74 -2.96 -6.36
CA ILE A 116 -3.33 -3.13 -6.74
C ILE A 116 -3.27 -3.92 -8.05
N HIS A 117 -2.81 -3.26 -9.12
CA HIS A 117 -2.82 -3.79 -10.48
C HIS A 117 -1.59 -4.66 -10.81
N LYS A 118 -1.58 -5.24 -12.00
CA LYS A 118 -0.58 -6.22 -12.47
C LYS A 118 0.86 -5.68 -12.53
N GLY A 119 1.81 -6.45 -12.01
CA GLY A 119 3.25 -6.17 -12.06
C GLY A 119 3.76 -5.29 -10.93
N GLU A 120 2.89 -4.98 -9.96
CA GLU A 120 3.11 -3.89 -9.01
C GLU A 120 3.41 -4.40 -7.61
N ALA A 121 4.01 -3.51 -6.81
CA ALA A 121 4.38 -3.78 -5.43
C ALA A 121 3.95 -2.62 -4.53
N LEU A 122 3.07 -2.90 -3.58
CA LEU A 122 2.72 -1.99 -2.50
C LEU A 122 3.34 -2.49 -1.20
N THR A 123 4.14 -1.64 -0.56
CA THR A 123 4.61 -1.87 0.81
C THR A 123 3.89 -0.93 1.78
N VAL A 124 3.39 -1.46 2.89
CA VAL A 124 2.73 -0.69 3.96
C VAL A 124 3.56 -0.81 5.22
N GLN A 125 4.00 0.35 5.73
CA GLN A 125 4.85 0.49 6.91
C GLN A 125 4.25 1.40 7.98
N GLY A 126 3.27 2.23 7.64
CA GLY A 126 2.60 3.14 8.58
C GLY A 126 1.37 2.55 9.27
N GLY A 127 0.98 1.31 8.94
CA GLY A 127 -0.31 0.74 9.31
C GLY A 127 -1.42 1.13 8.33
N LEU A 128 -2.49 0.32 8.33
CA LEU A 128 -3.57 0.45 7.37
C LEU A 128 -4.91 0.10 8.02
N PHE A 129 -5.94 0.86 7.72
CA PHE A 129 -7.33 0.53 8.01
C PHE A 129 -8.18 0.64 6.75
N THR A 130 -9.03 -0.34 6.49
CA THR A 130 -10.11 -0.20 5.52
C THR A 130 -11.39 -0.85 6.01
N SER A 131 -12.51 -0.16 5.80
CA SER A 131 -13.85 -0.72 6.05
C SER A 131 -14.30 -1.67 4.94
N GLY A 132 -13.56 -1.76 3.84
CA GLY A 132 -13.86 -2.56 2.65
C GLY A 132 -12.82 -3.64 2.40
N SER A 133 -12.77 -4.16 1.17
CA SER A 133 -11.73 -5.11 0.76
C SER A 133 -10.54 -4.42 0.13
N ILE A 134 -9.38 -5.08 0.18
CA ILE A 134 -8.21 -4.76 -0.65
C ILE A 134 -8.13 -5.76 -1.78
N ASP A 135 -8.16 -5.27 -3.01
CA ASP A 135 -8.15 -6.10 -4.20
C ASP A 135 -6.72 -6.18 -4.75
N ILE A 136 -6.13 -7.36 -4.64
CA ILE A 136 -4.73 -7.64 -5.02
C ILE A 136 -4.76 -8.41 -6.34
N GLY A 137 -4.44 -7.74 -7.44
CA GLY A 137 -4.37 -8.32 -8.78
C GLY A 137 -3.13 -9.21 -8.96
N ASP A 138 -2.55 -9.15 -10.15
CA ASP A 138 -1.31 -9.87 -10.50
C ASP A 138 -0.09 -9.15 -9.88
N ALA A 139 -0.11 -9.01 -8.54
CA ALA A 139 0.61 -8.00 -7.80
C ALA A 139 1.04 -8.50 -6.41
N PHE A 140 1.85 -7.68 -5.74
CA PHE A 140 2.42 -7.96 -4.45
C PHE A 140 2.00 -6.90 -3.40
N LEU A 141 1.41 -7.36 -2.29
CA LEU A 141 1.19 -6.55 -1.09
C LEU A 141 2.07 -7.05 0.05
N LEU A 142 2.89 -6.16 0.61
CA LEU A 142 3.70 -6.40 1.80
C LEU A 142 3.28 -5.48 2.94
N LEU A 143 2.92 -6.08 4.07
CA LEU A 143 2.64 -5.40 5.32
C LEU A 143 3.83 -5.60 6.27
N THR A 144 4.40 -4.52 6.81
CA THR A 144 5.44 -4.61 7.84
C THR A 144 5.16 -3.66 9.00
N GLY A 145 5.89 -3.85 10.09
CA GLY A 145 6.09 -2.79 11.08
C GLY A 145 6.74 -1.56 10.46
N THR A 146 6.78 -0.45 11.22
CA THR A 146 7.48 0.76 10.80
C THR A 146 8.97 0.61 11.09
N PRO A 147 9.86 0.63 10.08
CA PRO A 147 11.30 0.58 10.34
C PRO A 147 11.73 1.84 11.10
N VAL A 148 12.58 1.67 12.12
CA VAL A 148 13.06 2.82 12.92
C VAL A 148 14.10 3.64 12.17
N ASN A 149 14.94 2.99 11.37
CA ASN A 149 15.91 3.62 10.47
C ASN A 149 15.91 2.86 9.13
N SER A 150 16.47 3.47 8.07
CA SER A 150 16.54 2.87 6.72
C SER A 150 17.32 1.56 6.65
N ASP A 151 18.32 1.38 7.52
CA ASP A 151 19.29 0.28 7.48
C ASP A 151 19.19 -0.66 8.70
N ASP A 152 18.20 -0.42 9.57
CA ASP A 152 18.04 -1.16 10.81
C ASP A 152 17.01 -2.29 10.64
N ALA A 153 17.30 -3.45 11.22
CA ALA A 153 16.36 -4.57 11.30
C ALA A 153 15.32 -4.34 12.41
N ALA A 154 15.34 -3.21 13.12
CA ALA A 154 14.40 -2.89 14.18
C ALA A 154 13.12 -2.18 13.70
N PHE A 155 11.97 -2.70 14.11
CA PHE A 155 10.64 -2.22 13.70
C PHE A 155 9.77 -1.85 14.90
N LEU A 156 8.95 -0.81 14.73
CA LEU A 156 7.79 -0.53 15.58
C LEU A 156 6.59 -1.34 15.08
N PRO A 157 5.80 -1.97 15.98
CA PRO A 157 4.63 -2.73 15.57
C PRO A 157 3.59 -1.88 14.83
N THR A 158 2.98 -2.44 13.79
CA THR A 158 1.87 -1.82 13.06
C THR A 158 0.60 -2.66 13.16
N ILE A 159 -0.56 -2.00 13.02
CA ILE A 159 -1.86 -2.64 12.88
C ILE A 159 -2.32 -2.43 11.43
N ASN A 160 -2.71 -3.52 10.79
CA ASN A 160 -3.20 -3.54 9.42
C ASN A 160 -4.53 -4.29 9.39
N MET A 161 -5.62 -3.57 9.18
CA MET A 161 -6.98 -4.08 9.33
C MET A 161 -7.77 -3.85 8.04
N ALA A 162 -8.32 -4.94 7.49
CA ALA A 162 -9.20 -4.91 6.34
C ALA A 162 -10.51 -5.63 6.66
N ASP A 163 -11.55 -4.88 7.01
CA ASP A 163 -12.83 -5.42 7.47
C ASP A 163 -13.55 -6.21 6.38
N GLY A 164 -13.44 -5.77 5.12
CA GLY A 164 -13.95 -6.52 3.96
C GLY A 164 -12.96 -7.56 3.42
N GLY A 165 -11.81 -7.75 4.08
CA GLY A 165 -10.81 -8.76 3.78
C GLY A 165 -9.82 -8.42 2.68
N PHE A 166 -8.87 -9.33 2.47
CA PHE A 166 -7.86 -9.28 1.42
C PHE A 166 -8.27 -10.23 0.29
N LYS A 167 -8.53 -9.70 -0.91
CA LYS A 167 -8.93 -10.49 -2.08
C LYS A 167 -7.74 -10.71 -3.00
N LEU A 168 -7.34 -11.96 -3.17
CA LEU A 168 -6.25 -12.36 -4.07
C LEU A 168 -6.88 -12.78 -5.40
N MET A 169 -6.76 -11.92 -6.41
CA MET A 169 -7.56 -11.94 -7.64
C MET A 169 -6.86 -12.63 -8.82
N SER A 170 -5.61 -13.04 -8.67
CA SER A 170 -4.79 -13.72 -9.69
C SER A 170 -4.00 -14.89 -9.11
N ASP A 171 -3.59 -15.82 -9.97
CA ASP A 171 -2.65 -16.89 -9.62
C ASP A 171 -1.28 -16.34 -9.17
N SER A 172 -0.88 -15.16 -9.67
CA SER A 172 0.35 -14.47 -9.22
C SER A 172 0.11 -13.43 -8.12
N SER A 173 -1.09 -13.38 -7.52
CA SER A 173 -1.32 -12.52 -6.35
C SER A 173 -0.48 -13.00 -5.17
N VAL A 174 0.17 -12.06 -4.50
CA VAL A 174 0.99 -12.34 -3.33
C VAL A 174 0.61 -11.40 -2.18
N LEU A 175 0.30 -11.98 -1.02
CA LEU A 175 0.14 -11.27 0.24
C LEU A 175 1.22 -11.71 1.22
N LYS A 176 1.98 -10.74 1.73
CA LYS A 176 2.97 -10.97 2.79
C LYS A 176 2.73 -10.07 3.99
N ALA A 177 2.95 -10.61 5.17
CA ALA A 177 3.10 -9.81 6.39
C ALA A 177 4.30 -10.30 7.19
N ARG A 178 5.18 -9.41 7.62
CA ARG A 178 6.39 -9.75 8.39
C ARG A 178 6.87 -8.57 9.22
N ASP A 179 7.91 -8.78 10.02
CA ASP A 179 8.67 -7.71 10.67
C ASP A 179 7.80 -6.81 11.56
N GLN A 180 7.17 -7.39 12.58
CA GLN A 180 6.34 -6.70 13.58
C GLN A 180 4.97 -6.21 13.04
N ALA A 181 4.44 -6.85 12.00
CA ALA A 181 3.09 -6.58 11.50
C ALA A 181 2.02 -7.37 12.28
N SER A 182 0.98 -6.67 12.76
CA SER A 182 -0.27 -7.27 13.22
C SER A 182 -1.34 -7.06 12.15
N VAL A 183 -1.94 -8.15 11.67
CA VAL A 183 -2.87 -8.15 10.53
C VAL A 183 -4.22 -8.70 10.97
N VAL A 184 -5.29 -8.02 10.58
CA VAL A 184 -6.68 -8.40 10.86
C VAL A 184 -7.48 -8.34 9.57
N GLY A 185 -8.24 -9.41 9.29
CA GLY A 185 -9.12 -9.48 8.13
C GLY A 185 -9.07 -10.84 7.44
N ASP A 186 -10.18 -11.29 6.90
CA ASP A 186 -10.25 -12.57 6.20
C ASP A 186 -9.52 -12.50 4.86
N ILE A 187 -9.02 -13.64 4.39
CA ILE A 187 -8.37 -13.74 3.08
C ILE A 187 -9.24 -14.58 2.17
N ILE A 188 -9.53 -14.06 0.97
CA ILE A 188 -10.43 -14.70 0.00
C ILE A 188 -9.71 -14.88 -1.32
N SER A 189 -9.72 -16.09 -1.86
CA SER A 189 -9.23 -16.39 -3.21
C SER A 189 -9.79 -17.67 -3.78
N ASP A 190 -10.05 -17.70 -5.08
CA ASP A 190 -10.25 -18.93 -5.85
C ASP A 190 -9.00 -19.30 -6.68
N LYS A 191 -7.90 -18.55 -6.50
CA LYS A 191 -6.68 -18.62 -7.32
C LYS A 191 -5.55 -19.37 -6.64
N GLN A 192 -4.52 -19.70 -7.41
CA GLN A 192 -3.28 -20.31 -6.92
C GLN A 192 -2.34 -19.29 -6.25
N ALA A 193 -2.91 -18.31 -5.56
CA ALA A 193 -2.19 -17.22 -4.93
C ALA A 193 -1.21 -17.69 -3.85
N THR A 194 -0.29 -16.79 -3.46
CA THR A 194 0.72 -17.06 -2.44
C THR A 194 0.51 -16.17 -1.21
N ILE A 195 0.46 -16.78 -0.03
CA ILE A 195 0.36 -16.11 1.26
C ILE A 195 1.63 -16.43 2.07
N SER A 196 2.25 -15.43 2.69
CA SER A 196 3.41 -15.64 3.56
C SER A 196 3.36 -14.77 4.80
N PHE A 197 3.43 -15.39 5.97
CA PHE A 197 3.47 -14.68 7.25
C PHE A 197 4.75 -14.96 8.04
N GLY A 198 5.29 -13.88 8.59
CA GLY A 198 6.49 -13.81 9.38
C GLY A 198 7.78 -13.98 8.58
N THR A 199 8.80 -14.56 9.21
CA THR A 199 10.18 -14.38 8.78
C THR A 199 10.55 -15.23 7.57
N GLU A 200 11.27 -14.61 6.63
CA GLU A 200 11.96 -15.31 5.56
C GLU A 200 13.37 -15.69 6.04
N SER A 201 13.87 -16.87 5.65
CA SER A 201 15.16 -17.38 6.14
C SER A 201 16.29 -16.37 5.96
N GLY A 202 16.99 -16.04 7.06
CA GLY A 202 18.21 -15.20 7.06
C GLY A 202 18.01 -13.69 7.22
N LYS A 203 16.77 -13.18 7.30
CA LYS A 203 16.48 -11.77 7.60
C LYS A 203 15.23 -11.63 8.47
N GLU A 204 15.42 -11.49 9.78
CA GLU A 204 14.32 -11.27 10.73
C GLU A 204 14.32 -9.83 11.24
N GLY A 205 13.21 -9.12 11.02
CA GLY A 205 12.97 -7.85 11.68
C GLY A 205 12.68 -8.03 13.16
N ILE A 206 13.47 -7.38 14.02
CA ILE A 206 13.33 -7.43 15.47
C ILE A 206 12.43 -6.31 15.99
N LEU A 207 11.85 -6.52 17.17
CA LEU A 207 11.12 -5.47 17.88
C LEU A 207 12.09 -4.37 18.31
N SER A 208 11.81 -3.12 17.93
CA SER A 208 12.62 -1.99 18.36
C SER A 208 12.51 -1.74 19.88
N GLU A 209 13.61 -1.34 20.49
CA GLU A 209 13.63 -0.84 21.88
C GLU A 209 12.76 0.41 22.09
N LYS A 210 12.46 1.15 21.00
CA LYS A 210 11.54 2.30 21.03
C LYS A 210 10.06 1.88 21.11
N ALA A 211 9.75 0.60 20.89
CA ALA A 211 8.40 0.09 20.96
C ALA A 211 7.94 -0.10 22.42
N SER A 212 6.67 0.20 22.70
CA SER A 212 6.06 -0.20 23.96
C SER A 212 5.95 -1.72 24.03
N ARG A 213 6.63 -2.34 25.01
CA ARG A 213 6.61 -3.80 25.21
C ARG A 213 5.20 -4.32 25.47
N GLY A 214 4.40 -3.61 26.27
CA GLY A 214 3.01 -4.01 26.56
C GLY A 214 2.14 -3.99 25.30
N LEU A 215 2.30 -2.97 24.45
CA LEU A 215 1.61 -2.89 23.17
C LEU A 215 2.06 -4.01 22.21
N ALA A 216 3.36 -4.25 22.10
CA ALA A 216 3.91 -5.30 21.25
C ALA A 216 3.40 -6.69 21.67
N VAL A 217 3.38 -6.99 22.98
CA VAL A 217 2.81 -8.24 23.49
C VAL A 217 1.32 -8.33 23.19
N GLY A 218 0.56 -7.25 23.38
CA GLY A 218 -0.87 -7.24 23.07
C GLY A 218 -1.19 -7.48 21.59
N LEU A 219 -0.35 -6.97 20.68
CA LEU A 219 -0.57 -7.08 19.24
C LEU A 219 -0.02 -8.36 18.61
N LEU A 220 1.09 -8.87 19.13
CA LEU A 220 1.89 -9.91 18.49
C LEU A 220 2.06 -11.17 19.36
N SER A 221 1.72 -11.13 20.65
CA SER A 221 1.92 -12.24 21.61
C SER A 221 3.35 -12.81 21.63
N GLY A 222 4.35 -11.98 21.35
CA GLY A 222 5.77 -12.37 21.33
C GLY A 222 6.26 -12.98 20.02
N PHE A 223 5.40 -13.11 19.00
CA PHE A 223 5.77 -13.54 17.66
C PHE A 223 6.27 -12.36 16.81
N ASN A 224 6.97 -12.64 15.71
CA ASN A 224 7.37 -11.60 14.75
C ASN A 224 6.17 -10.98 14.04
N THR A 225 5.13 -11.78 13.77
CA THR A 225 3.93 -11.37 13.04
C THR A 225 2.70 -11.94 13.72
N ALA A 226 1.58 -11.24 13.63
CA ALA A 226 0.28 -11.79 14.02
C ALA A 226 -0.72 -11.65 12.88
N TYR A 227 -1.54 -12.67 12.70
CA TYR A 227 -2.65 -12.67 11.76
C TYR A 227 -3.91 -13.13 12.47
N ARG A 228 -4.99 -12.36 12.36
CA ARG A 228 -6.31 -12.70 12.88
C ARG A 228 -7.33 -12.66 11.76
N GLY A 229 -7.87 -13.83 11.43
CA GLY A 229 -8.81 -13.99 10.31
C GLY A 229 -8.95 -15.45 9.89
N ALA A 230 -9.97 -15.71 9.08
CA ALA A 230 -10.16 -16.95 8.34
C ALA A 230 -9.56 -16.83 6.94
N ILE A 231 -9.07 -17.96 6.40
CA ILE A 231 -8.54 -18.02 5.04
C ILE A 231 -9.45 -18.91 4.19
N HIS A 232 -10.13 -18.32 3.22
CA HIS A 232 -10.97 -19.00 2.23
C HIS A 232 -10.26 -18.99 0.88
N ALA A 233 -9.23 -19.83 0.76
CA ALA A 233 -8.34 -19.87 -0.40
C ALA A 233 -7.93 -21.31 -0.79
N PRO A 234 -8.88 -22.17 -1.21
CA PRO A 234 -8.66 -23.61 -1.36
C PRO A 234 -7.61 -24.00 -2.43
N SER A 235 -7.29 -23.08 -3.34
CA SER A 235 -6.26 -23.26 -4.38
C SER A 235 -4.91 -22.65 -4.00
N ALA A 236 -4.87 -21.78 -2.99
CA ALA A 236 -3.69 -21.01 -2.60
C ALA A 236 -2.77 -21.78 -1.66
N SER A 237 -1.53 -21.33 -1.61
CA SER A 237 -0.52 -21.84 -0.67
C SER A 237 -0.19 -20.79 0.39
N ALA A 238 0.03 -21.23 1.63
CA ALA A 238 0.45 -20.38 2.72
C ALA A 238 1.75 -20.89 3.35
N THR A 239 2.67 -19.98 3.66
CA THR A 239 3.80 -20.24 4.55
C THR A 239 3.64 -19.39 5.81
N VAL A 240 3.78 -20.01 6.98
CA VAL A 240 3.60 -19.35 8.28
C VAL A 240 4.81 -19.67 9.14
N ASN A 241 5.63 -18.67 9.44
CA ASN A 241 6.83 -18.78 10.24
C ASN A 241 6.82 -17.69 11.32
N ASN A 242 7.26 -17.99 12.55
CA ASN A 242 7.25 -17.06 13.69
C ASN A 242 6.01 -16.12 13.72
N THR A 243 4.83 -16.72 13.56
CA THR A 243 3.56 -16.01 13.40
C THR A 243 2.50 -16.54 14.36
N TRP A 244 1.80 -15.63 15.03
CA TRP A 244 0.60 -15.95 15.78
C TRP A 244 -0.63 -15.86 14.88
N TRP A 245 -1.14 -17.00 14.42
CA TRP A 245 -2.39 -17.06 13.69
C TRP A 245 -3.58 -17.32 14.64
N GLN A 246 -4.43 -16.30 14.81
CA GLN A 246 -5.71 -16.37 15.49
C GLN A 246 -6.83 -16.69 14.49
N LEU A 247 -7.10 -17.98 14.29
CA LEU A 247 -8.21 -18.45 13.46
C LEU A 247 -9.56 -18.00 14.03
N THR A 248 -10.34 -17.28 13.22
CA THR A 248 -11.66 -16.75 13.61
C THR A 248 -12.85 -17.51 13.00
N GLY A 249 -12.58 -18.46 12.10
CA GLY A 249 -13.58 -19.27 11.42
C GLY A 249 -12.96 -20.38 10.59
N ASP A 250 -13.81 -21.17 9.93
CA ASP A 250 -13.38 -22.25 9.04
C ASP A 250 -12.44 -21.73 7.96
N SER A 251 -11.36 -22.47 7.70
CA SER A 251 -10.34 -22.07 6.73
C SER A 251 -10.02 -23.21 5.77
N SER A 252 -9.70 -22.85 4.53
CA SER A 252 -9.35 -23.75 3.44
C SER A 252 -8.14 -23.21 2.68
N LEU A 253 -7.14 -24.06 2.51
CA LEU A 253 -5.89 -23.81 1.79
C LEU A 253 -5.52 -25.07 1.03
N ARG A 254 -4.87 -24.94 -0.13
CA ARG A 254 -4.31 -26.09 -0.84
C ARG A 254 -3.14 -26.68 -0.06
N SER A 255 -2.29 -25.81 0.48
CA SER A 255 -1.13 -26.21 1.28
C SER A 255 -0.81 -25.16 2.33
N LEU A 256 -0.37 -25.64 3.49
CA LEU A 256 0.14 -24.84 4.58
C LEU A 256 1.51 -25.39 4.96
N LYS A 257 2.53 -24.53 4.88
CA LYS A 257 3.90 -24.83 5.33
C LYS A 257 4.20 -24.07 6.61
N ILE A 258 4.62 -24.79 7.63
CA ILE A 258 5.12 -24.23 8.89
C ILE A 258 6.57 -24.71 9.02
N PRO A 259 7.57 -23.87 8.68
CA PRO A 259 8.97 -24.24 8.81
C PRO A 259 9.32 -24.59 10.27
N GLU A 260 10.12 -25.63 10.48
CA GLU A 260 10.72 -25.90 11.78
C GLU A 260 11.78 -24.84 12.09
N VAL A 261 11.86 -24.45 13.37
CA VAL A 261 12.81 -23.44 13.91
C VAL A 261 14.16 -24.07 14.17
#